data_AF-A0A924TFL2-F1
#
_entry.id   AF-A0A924TFL2-F1
#
_cell.length_a   1.000
_cell.length_b   1.000
_cell.length_c   1.000
_cell.angle_alpha   90.00
_cell.angle_beta   90.00
_cell.angle_gamma   90.00
#
_symmetry.space_group_name_H-M   'P 1'
#
loop_
_entity.id
_entity.type
_entity.pdbx_description
1 polymer ?
#
loop_
_entity_poly.entity_id
_entity_poly.type
_entity_poly.pdbx_seq_one_letter_code
_entity_poly.pdbx_strand_id
1 'polypeptide(L)' 'MKKISILFAVLLVAAASAQDPKVGTISIGHPWARATPGAVKNSAAFMVFDNQGTADKLISVTGDIAKDIQIHSMITEA' A
#
# COMPACT_ATOMS: atom_id res chain seq x y z
N MET A 1 20.26 21.26 29.99
CA MET A 1 20.01 19.80 29.94
C MET A 1 18.57 19.44 29.53
N LYS A 2 17.52 20.00 30.16
CA LYS A 2 16.11 19.79 29.78
C LYS A 2 15.77 20.10 28.30
N LYS A 3 16.35 21.17 27.72
CA LYS A 3 16.12 21.57 26.33
C LYS A 3 16.72 20.60 25.29
N ILE A 4 17.87 19.99 25.61
CA ILE A 4 18.52 18.96 24.77
C ILE A 4 17.71 17.66 24.80
N SER A 5 17.13 17.32 25.96
CA SER A 5 16.28 16.14 26.11
C SER A 5 14.98 16.21 25.29
N ILE A 6 14.40 17.41 25.15
CA ILE A 6 13.19 17.63 24.34
C ILE A 6 13.50 17.49 22.84
N LEU A 7 14.66 17.99 22.40
CA LEU A 7 15.06 17.91 20.99
C LEU A 7 15.31 16.46 20.55
N PHE A 8 15.90 15.63 21.42
CA PHE A 8 16.16 14.22 21.11
C PHE A 8 14.87 13.39 20.99
N ALA A 9 13.85 13.71 21.79
CA ALA A 9 12.54 13.02 21.72
C ALA A 9 11.78 13.33 20.41
N VAL A 10 11.96 14.52 19.83
CA VAL A 10 11.33 14.91 18.55
C VAL A 10 11.96 14.18 17.36
N LEU A 11 13.27 13.92 17.40
CA LEU A 11 14.00 13.22 16.33
C LEU A 11 13.64 11.73 16.21
N LEU A 12 13.27 11.06 17.32
CA LEU A 12 12.84 9.65 17.25
C LEU A 12 11.46 9.46 16.61
N VAL A 13 10.58 10.47 16.66
CA VAL A 13 9.24 10.38 16.05
C VAL A 13 9.29 10.54 14.52
N ALA A 14 10.36 11.12 13.97
CA ALA A 14 10.51 11.34 12.53
C ALA A 14 10.92 10.07 11.75
N ALA A 15 11.31 8.99 12.43
CA ALA A 15 11.72 7.72 11.83
C ALA A 15 10.57 6.71 11.75
N ALA A 16 9.34 7.16 11.47
CA ALA A 16 8.26 6.27 11.08
C ALA A 16 8.58 5.70 9.69
N SER A 17 9.39 4.65 9.62
CA SER A 17 9.59 3.87 8.40
C SER A 17 8.25 3.24 8.02
N ALA A 18 7.67 3.70 6.91
CA ALA A 18 6.59 2.98 6.24
C ALA A 18 7.15 1.63 5.76
N GLN A 19 7.08 0.61 6.60
CA GLN A 19 7.41 -0.75 6.20
C GLN A 19 6.29 -1.23 5.28
N ASP A 20 6.67 -1.63 4.06
CA ASP A 20 5.73 -2.21 3.10
C ASP A 20 5.05 -3.44 3.73
N PRO A 21 3.71 -3.57 3.62
CA PRO A 21 2.98 -4.70 4.17
C PRO A 21 3.49 -6.03 3.61
N LYS A 22 3.55 -7.06 4.47
CA LYS A 22 4.02 -8.39 4.09
C LYS A 22 3.09 -9.47 4.59
N VAL A 23 2.81 -10.47 3.76
CA VAL A 23 2.05 -11.67 4.09
C VAL A 23 2.86 -12.88 3.64
N GLY A 24 3.37 -13.68 4.58
CA GLY A 24 4.22 -14.84 4.25
C GLY A 24 5.45 -14.44 3.44
N THR A 25 5.58 -14.95 2.22
CA THR A 25 6.67 -14.64 1.26
C THR A 25 6.34 -13.52 0.27
N ILE A 26 5.15 -12.91 0.38
CA ILE A 26 4.67 -11.86 -0.53
C ILE A 26 4.83 -10.50 0.14
N SER A 27 5.58 -9.61 -0.51
CA SER A 27 5.72 -8.20 -0.13
C SER A 27 4.79 -7.33 -0.99
N ILE A 28 4.13 -6.34 -0.38
CA ILE A 28 3.22 -5.41 -1.05
C ILE A 28 3.87 -4.03 -1.05
N GLY A 29 4.49 -3.66 -2.17
CA GLY A 29 5.23 -2.41 -2.31
C GLY A 29 4.38 -1.23 -2.77
N HIS A 30 4.68 -0.06 -2.20
CA HIS A 30 4.19 1.25 -2.66
C HIS A 30 2.67 1.32 -2.93
N PRO A 31 1.81 0.94 -1.97
CA PRO A 31 0.37 1.05 -2.15
C PRO A 31 -0.06 2.51 -2.23
N TRP A 32 -0.82 2.87 -3.26
CA TRP A 32 -1.41 4.20 -3.41
C TRP A 32 -2.76 4.12 -4.12
N ALA A 33 -3.60 5.14 -3.95
CA ALA A 33 -4.86 5.27 -4.64
C ALA A 33 -4.93 6.63 -5.33
N ARG A 34 -5.55 6.66 -6.51
CA ARG A 34 -5.81 7.92 -7.20
C ARG A 34 -6.96 8.64 -6.48
N ALA A 35 -6.82 9.94 -6.22
CA ALA A 35 -7.93 10.74 -5.73
C ALA A 35 -9.04 10.82 -6.78
N THR A 36 -10.29 10.59 -6.37
CA THR A 36 -11.46 10.64 -7.26
C THR A 36 -11.76 12.09 -7.66
N PRO A 37 -11.75 12.44 -8.97
CA PRO A 37 -12.22 13.75 -9.42
C PRO A 37 -13.72 13.92 -9.15
N GLY A 38 -14.18 15.12 -8.78
CA GLY A 38 -15.50 15.32 -8.17
C GLY A 38 -16.72 14.79 -8.93
N ALA A 39 -16.70 14.77 -10.27
CA ALA A 39 -17.81 14.23 -11.07
C ALA A 39 -17.75 12.71 -11.29
N VAL A 40 -16.61 12.07 -10.99
CA VAL A 40 -16.35 10.65 -11.24
C VAL A 40 -16.75 9.85 -10.00
N LYS A 41 -17.32 8.67 -10.19
CA LYS A 41 -17.83 7.82 -9.09
C LYS A 41 -16.97 6.59 -8.79
N ASN A 42 -15.87 6.42 -9.51
CA ASN A 42 -14.92 5.33 -9.35
C ASN A 42 -13.49 5.86 -9.29
N SER A 43 -12.60 5.06 -8.72
CA SER A 43 -11.16 5.28 -8.73
C SER A 43 -10.43 3.95 -8.81
N ALA A 44 -9.10 3.98 -8.79
CA ALA A 44 -8.24 2.82 -8.78
C ALA A 44 -7.16 2.95 -7.69
N ALA A 45 -6.85 1.82 -7.07
CA ALA A 45 -5.70 1.63 -6.22
C ALA A 45 -4.65 0.80 -6.96
N PHE A 46 -3.39 1.08 -6.67
CA PHE A 46 -2.23 0.49 -7.32
C PHE A 46 -1.24 0.08 -6.23
N MET A 47 -0.64 -1.08 -6.40
CA MET A 47 0.40 -1.63 -5.52
C MET A 47 1.15 -2.70 -6.30
N VAL A 48 2.35 -3.04 -5.84
CA VAL A 48 3.18 -4.09 -6.44
C VAL A 48 3.21 -5.29 -5.51
N PHE A 49 2.81 -6.46 -5.99
CA PHE A 49 3.01 -7.72 -5.28
C PHE A 49 4.29 -8.37 -5.77
N ASP A 50 5.25 -8.55 -4.85
CA ASP A 50 6.48 -9.30 -5.09
C ASP A 50 6.43 -10.63 -4.33
N ASN A 51 6.42 -11.75 -5.05
CA ASN A 51 6.29 -13.09 -4.47
C ASN A 51 7.60 -13.87 -4.61
N GLN A 52 8.26 -14.09 -3.46
CA GLN A 52 9.52 -14.83 -3.37
C GLN A 52 9.33 -16.30 -2.96
N GLY A 53 8.09 -16.80 -2.99
CA GLY A 53 7.72 -18.17 -2.63
C GLY A 53 7.25 -19.01 -3.82
N THR A 54 6.33 -19.94 -3.56
CA THR A 54 5.65 -20.72 -4.60
C THR A 54 4.65 -19.85 -5.37
N ALA A 55 4.29 -20.28 -6.57
CA ALA A 55 3.29 -19.58 -7.39
C ALA A 55 1.98 -19.34 -6.61
N ASP A 56 1.45 -18.12 -6.73
CA ASP A 56 0.24 -17.68 -6.05
C ASP A 56 -0.59 -16.76 -6.96
N LYS A 57 -1.86 -16.52 -6.62
CA LYS A 57 -2.81 -15.73 -7.40
C LYS A 57 -3.67 -14.86 -6.49
N LEU A 58 -3.70 -13.56 -6.79
CA LEU A 58 -4.69 -12.65 -6.22
C LEU A 58 -6.08 -12.95 -6.79
N ILE A 59 -6.99 -13.43 -5.94
CA ILE A 59 -8.35 -13.84 -6.36
C ILE A 59 -9.45 -12.84 -5.96
N SER A 60 -9.22 -11.99 -4.96
CA SER A 60 -10.23 -11.06 -4.44
C SER A 60 -9.59 -9.88 -3.72
N VAL A 61 -10.30 -8.74 -3.73
CA VAL A 61 -9.98 -7.56 -2.91
C VAL A 61 -11.29 -7.04 -2.31
N THR A 62 -11.28 -6.69 -1.03
CA THR A 62 -12.44 -6.15 -0.29
C THR A 62 -12.02 -4.92 0.51
N GLY A 63 -12.95 -4.01 0.74
CA GLY A 63 -12.72 -2.84 1.61
C GLY A 63 -13.93 -1.93 1.66
N ASP A 64 -14.02 -1.11 2.71
CA ASP A 64 -15.19 -0.30 3.02
C ASP A 64 -15.27 1.01 2.20
N ILE A 65 -14.27 1.29 1.37
CA ILE A 65 -14.12 2.54 0.60
C ILE A 65 -15.05 2.61 -0.62
N ALA A 66 -15.55 1.46 -1.09
CA ALA A 66 -16.42 1.36 -2.26
C ALA A 66 -17.43 0.23 -2.09
N LYS A 67 -18.59 0.37 -2.75
CA LYS A 67 -19.61 -0.70 -2.77
C LYS A 67 -19.09 -1.96 -3.45
N ASP A 68 -18.32 -1.81 -4.52
CA ASP A 68 -17.79 -2.88 -5.34
C ASP A 68 -16.31 -2.60 -5.65
N ILE A 69 -15.45 -3.61 -5.54
CA ILE A 69 -14.02 -3.55 -5.88
C ILE A 69 -13.72 -4.66 -6.88
N GLN A 70 -13.00 -4.33 -7.95
CA GLN A 70 -12.70 -5.23 -9.06
C GLN A 70 -11.20 -5.31 -9.31
N ILE A 71 -10.71 -6.49 -9.68
CA ILE A 71 -9.33 -6.72 -10.11
C ILE A 71 -9.29 -6.67 -11.62
N HIS A 72 -8.48 -5.78 -12.18
CA HIS A 72 -8.27 -5.70 -13.62
C HIS A 72 -6.95 -6.39 -13.97
N SER A 73 -7.03 -7.49 -14.74
CA SER A 73 -5.85 -8.25 -15.18
C SER A 73 -5.47 -7.84 -16.58
N MET A 74 -4.24 -7.35 -16.75
CA MET A 74 -3.62 -7.14 -18.05
C MET A 74 -2.29 -7.90 -18.05
N ILE A 75 -2.12 -8.80 -19.02
CA ILE A 75 -0.88 -9.57 -19.20
C ILE A 75 -0.23 -9.03 -20.46
N THR A 76 0.96 -8.47 -20.34
CA THR A 76 1.80 -8.15 -21.50
C THR A 76 2.68 -9.36 -21.77
N GLU A 77 2.45 -10.01 -22.91
CA GLU A 77 3.34 -11.07 -23.40
C GLU A 77 4.59 -10.44 -24.03
N ALA A 78 5.73 -11.13 -23.91
CA ALA A 78 7.01 -10.69 -24.48
C ALA A 78 7.17 -11.16 -25.93
#